data_AF-A0A1T2L0B3-F1
#
_entry.id   AF-A0A1T2L0B3-F1
#
_cell.length_a   1.000
_cell.length_b   1.000
_cell.length_c   1.000
_cell.angle_alpha   90.00
_cell.angle_beta   90.00
_cell.angle_gamma   90.00
#
_symmetry.space_group_name_H-M   'P 1'
#
loop_
_entity.id
_entity.type
_entity.pdbx_description
1 polymer ?
#
loop_
_entity_poly.entity_id
_entity_poly.type
_entity_poly.pdbx_seq_one_letter_code
_entity_poly.pdbx_strand_id
1 'polypeptide(L)'
;MEQEIATYILKLKKAAESTRQAEDRPLYERHLACAAVLLALVISDAEQTRVSSEVEAHERLWGTSWLADDVCSGPREAWQQVKAALTSYTT
;
A
#
# COMPACT_ATOMS: atom_id res chain seq x y z
N MET A 1 -9.16 5.58 8.17
CA MET A 1 -7.78 5.15 7.84
C MET A 1 -7.78 3.71 7.35
N GLU A 2 -8.46 2.83 8.08
CA GLU A 2 -8.72 1.43 7.75
C GLU A 2 -9.39 1.29 6.39
N GLN A 3 -10.39 2.14 6.10
CA GLN A 3 -11.14 2.11 4.85
C GLN A 3 -10.25 2.45 3.64
N GLU A 4 -9.36 3.41 3.79
CA GLU A 4 -8.40 3.83 2.76
C GLU A 4 -7.39 2.71 2.50
N ILE A 5 -6.85 2.09 3.56
CA ILE A 5 -5.92 0.96 3.44
C ILE A 5 -6.62 -0.25 2.82
N ALA A 6 -7.84 -0.57 3.23
CA ALA A 6 -8.64 -1.65 2.66
C ALA A 6 -8.93 -1.41 1.16
N THR A 7 -9.27 -0.17 0.79
CA THR A 7 -9.46 0.22 -0.61
C THR A 7 -8.17 0.03 -1.41
N TYR A 8 -7.03 0.42 -0.85
CA TYR A 8 -5.73 0.21 -1.47
C TYR A 8 -5.41 -1.27 -1.68
N ILE A 9 -5.63 -2.12 -0.69
CA ILE A 9 -5.47 -3.59 -0.79
C ILE A 9 -6.34 -4.16 -1.91
N LEU A 10 -7.60 -3.75 -2.01
CA LEU A 10 -8.50 -4.22 -3.07
C LEU A 10 -8.04 -3.78 -4.46
N LYS A 11 -7.53 -2.55 -4.62
CA LYS A 11 -6.97 -2.09 -5.89
C LYS A 11 -5.69 -2.85 -6.27
N LEU A 12 -4.80 -3.10 -5.32
CA LEU A 12 -3.62 -3.94 -5.53
C LEU A 12 -3.99 -5.35 -5.98
N LYS A 13 -4.95 -5.98 -5.29
CA LYS A 13 -5.42 -7.32 -5.64
C LYS A 13 -6.00 -7.36 -7.05
N LYS A 14 -6.84 -6.40 -7.40
CA LYS A 14 -7.40 -6.29 -8.76
C LYS A 14 -6.31 -6.12 -9.82
N ALA A 15 -5.28 -5.30 -9.54
CA ALA A 15 -4.15 -5.11 -10.44
C ALA A 15 -3.33 -6.40 -10.60
N ALA A 16 -3.08 -7.13 -9.50
CA ALA A 16 -2.41 -8.42 -9.50
C ALA A 16 -3.18 -9.49 -10.29
N GLU A 17 -4.51 -9.50 -10.20
CA GLU A 17 -5.37 -10.43 -10.96
C GLU A 17 -5.44 -10.06 -12.45
N SER A 18 -5.31 -8.78 -12.77
CA SER A 18 -5.39 -8.27 -14.14
C SER A 18 -4.05 -8.27 -14.88
N THR A 19 -2.92 -8.45 -14.16
CA THR A 19 -1.60 -8.48 -14.80
C THR A 19 -1.45 -9.72 -15.67
N ARG A 20 -1.01 -9.51 -16.92
CA ARG A 20 -0.72 -10.58 -17.88
C ARG A 20 0.71 -11.09 -17.77
N GLN A 21 1.58 -10.37 -17.06
CA GLN A 21 2.97 -10.72 -16.83
C GLN A 21 3.08 -11.48 -15.50
N ALA A 22 3.39 -12.77 -15.58
CA ALA A 22 3.46 -13.63 -14.40
C ALA A 22 4.63 -13.23 -13.49
N GLU A 23 5.71 -12.72 -14.08
CA GLU A 23 6.91 -12.21 -13.41
C GLU A 23 6.64 -11.02 -12.48
N ASP A 24 5.54 -10.29 -12.70
CA ASP A 24 5.16 -9.14 -11.86
C ASP A 24 4.33 -9.51 -10.64
N ARG A 25 3.71 -10.70 -10.62
CA ARG A 25 2.85 -11.14 -9.51
C ARG A 25 3.57 -11.10 -8.15
N PRO A 26 4.83 -11.53 -8.02
CA PRO A 26 5.56 -11.43 -6.76
C PRO A 26 5.69 -10.00 -6.24
N LEU A 27 5.73 -9.00 -7.12
CA LEU A 27 5.81 -7.60 -6.73
C LEU A 27 4.48 -7.14 -6.11
N TYR A 28 3.35 -7.46 -6.74
CA TYR A 28 2.03 -7.18 -6.17
C TYR A 28 1.79 -7.91 -4.84
N GLU A 29 2.23 -9.16 -4.73
CA GLU A 29 2.14 -9.95 -3.48
C GLU A 29 2.92 -9.30 -2.34
N ARG A 30 4.12 -8.77 -2.62
CA ARG A 30 4.90 -8.00 -1.63
C ARG A 30 4.14 -6.74 -1.19
N HIS A 31 3.59 -5.97 -2.12
CA HIS A 31 2.79 -4.80 -1.78
C HIS A 31 1.54 -5.17 -0.96
N LEU A 32 0.87 -6.27 -1.31
CA LEU A 32 -0.30 -6.76 -0.56
C LEU A 32 0.08 -7.18 0.86
N ALA A 33 1.21 -7.88 1.04
CA ALA A 33 1.70 -8.30 2.34
C ALA A 33 2.02 -7.09 3.23
N CYS A 34 2.77 -6.10 2.73
CA CYS A 34 3.08 -4.88 3.47
C CYS A 34 1.81 -4.08 3.81
N ALA A 35 0.87 -3.93 2.87
CA ALA A 35 -0.39 -3.23 3.11
C ALA A 35 -1.27 -3.93 4.16
N ALA A 36 -1.27 -5.27 4.20
CA ALA A 36 -1.98 -6.04 5.21
C ALA A 36 -1.39 -5.84 6.62
N VAL A 37 -0.06 -5.76 6.74
CA VAL A 37 0.62 -5.45 8.02
C VAL A 37 0.24 -4.04 8.48
N LEU A 38 0.26 -3.05 7.59
CA LEU A 38 -0.18 -1.69 7.89
C LEU A 38 -1.62 -1.65 8.40
N LEU A 39 -2.54 -2.36 7.74
CA LEU A 39 -3.94 -2.46 8.18
C LEU A 39 -4.03 -3.07 9.59
N ALA A 40 -3.29 -4.15 9.84
CA ALA A 40 -3.29 -4.81 11.14
C ALA A 40 -2.75 -3.91 12.26
N LEU A 41 -1.70 -3.14 12.00
CA LEU A 41 -1.16 -2.17 12.95
C LEU A 41 -2.16 -1.08 13.29
N VAL A 42 -2.85 -0.54 12.27
CA VAL A 42 -3.89 0.49 12.48
C VAL A 42 -5.06 -0.06 13.29
N ILE A 43 -5.59 -1.24 12.92
CA ILE A 43 -6.72 -1.86 13.62
C ILE A 43 -6.37 -2.19 15.08
N SER A 44 -5.10 -2.52 15.34
CA SER A 44 -4.62 -2.88 16.67
C SER A 44 -4.19 -1.67 17.51
N ASP A 45 -4.38 -0.44 17.02
CA ASP A 45 -3.94 0.80 17.66
C ASP A 45 -2.45 0.76 18.06
N ALA A 46 -1.62 0.24 17.15
CA ALA A 46 -0.19 0.11 17.38
C ALA A 46 0.48 1.49 17.52
N GLU A 47 1.64 1.52 18.21
CA GLU A 47 2.43 2.74 18.35
C GLU A 47 2.73 3.39 17.00
N GLN A 48 2.59 4.72 16.96
CA GLN A 48 2.79 5.51 15.74
C GLN A 48 4.17 5.29 15.10
N THR A 49 5.21 5.05 15.90
CA THR A 49 6.56 4.75 15.41
C THR A 49 6.61 3.49 14.55
N ARG A 50 5.84 2.45 14.92
CA ARG A 50 5.72 1.21 14.15
C ARG A 50 4.95 1.43 12.86
N VAL A 51 3.85 2.18 12.92
CA VAL A 51 3.06 2.53 11.73
C VAL A 51 3.93 3.32 10.74
N SER A 52 4.65 4.35 11.20
CA SER A 52 5.55 5.15 10.36
C SER A 52 6.68 4.33 9.74
N SER A 53 7.29 3.41 10.50
CA SER A 53 8.34 2.52 9.97
C SER A 53 7.83 1.63 8.83
N GLU A 54 6.62 1.10 8.95
CA GLU A 54 6.01 0.28 7.88
C GLU A 54 5.61 1.13 6.66
N VAL A 55 5.15 2.37 6.88
CA VAL A 55 4.87 3.31 5.79
C VAL A 55 6.15 3.61 5.01
N GLU A 56 7.27 3.87 5.68
CA GLU A 56 8.56 4.08 5.02
C GLU A 56 9.04 2.84 4.26
N ALA A 57 8.90 1.64 4.83
CA ALA A 57 9.25 0.40 4.15
C ALA A 57 8.42 0.22 2.87
N HIS A 58 7.13 0.54 2.94
CA HIS A 58 6.21 0.48 1.81
C HIS A 58 6.52 1.54 0.75
N GLU A 59 6.90 2.75 1.13
CA GLU A 59 7.37 3.81 0.22
C GLU A 59 8.63 3.39 -0.54
N ARG A 60 9.59 2.76 0.14
CA ARG A 60 10.80 2.24 -0.53
C ARG A 60 10.47 1.16 -1.54
N LEU A 61 9.50 0.29 -1.23
CA LEU A 61 9.01 -0.72 -2.16
C LEU A 61 8.41 -0.06 -3.41
N TRP A 62 7.59 0.98 -3.24
CA TRP A 62 7.08 1.78 -4.35
C TRP A 62 8.18 2.42 -5.18
N GLY A 63 9.14 3.10 -4.53
CA GLY A 63 10.23 3.82 -5.21
C GLY A 63 11.22 2.92 -5.96
N THR A 64 11.20 1.62 -5.70
CA THR A 64 12.04 0.62 -6.38
C THR A 64 11.26 -0.24 -7.37
N SER A 65 9.97 0.04 -7.56
CA SER A 65 9.06 -0.73 -8.41
C SER A 65 8.67 0.02 -9.68
N TRP A 66 8.51 -0.72 -10.79
CA TRP A 66 7.96 -0.17 -12.03
C TRP A 66 6.46 0.19 -11.90
N LEU A 67 5.78 -0.27 -10.84
CA LEU A 67 4.39 0.09 -10.54
C LEU A 67 4.20 1.59 -10.31
N ALA A 68 5.27 2.32 -10.03
CA ALA A 68 5.27 3.77 -9.96
C ALA A 68 4.95 4.43 -11.33
N ASP A 69 5.10 3.72 -12.45
CA ASP A 69 4.83 4.25 -13.78
C ASP A 69 3.32 4.44 -14.04
N ASP A 70 2.96 5.43 -14.86
CA ASP A 70 1.58 5.93 -15.08
C ASP A 70 0.56 4.87 -15.55
N VAL A 71 1.02 3.70 -15.96
CA VAL A 71 0.17 2.56 -16.39
C VAL A 71 -0.61 1.96 -15.19
N CYS A 72 -0.17 2.20 -13.95
CA CYS A 72 -0.82 1.71 -12.71
C CYS A 72 -1.44 2.84 -11.85
N SER A 73 -2.20 3.75 -12.47
CA SER A 73 -2.82 4.89 -11.75
C SER A 73 -3.70 4.47 -10.56
N GLY A 74 -4.46 3.38 -10.66
CA GLY A 74 -5.40 2.95 -9.62
C GLY A 74 -4.78 2.68 -8.25
N PRO A 75 -3.84 1.72 -8.11
CA PRO A 75 -3.16 1.43 -6.85
C PRO A 75 -2.32 2.61 -6.34
N ARG A 76 -1.67 3.37 -7.23
CA ARG A 76 -0.84 4.51 -6.86
C ARG A 76 -1.66 5.63 -6.23
N GLU A 77 -2.80 5.98 -6.82
CA GLU A 77 -3.73 6.97 -6.27
C GLU A 77 -4.28 6.55 -4.90
N ALA A 78 -4.69 5.29 -4.75
CA ALA A 78 -5.19 4.80 -3.46
C ALA A 78 -4.09 4.83 -2.38
N TRP A 79 -2.84 4.56 -2.76
CA TRP A 79 -1.72 4.71 -1.84
C TRP A 79 -1.49 6.17 -1.41
N GLN A 80 -1.63 7.16 -2.31
CA GLN A 80 -1.57 8.57 -1.90
C GLN A 80 -2.70 8.93 -0.92
N GLN A 81 -3.90 8.37 -1.09
CA GLN A 81 -5.01 8.57 -0.14
C GLN A 81 -4.70 7.97 1.23
N VAL A 82 -4.09 6.79 1.28
CA VAL A 82 -3.61 6.17 2.52
C VAL A 82 -2.62 7.09 3.23
N LYS A 83 -1.63 7.63 2.51
CA LYS A 83 -0.65 8.56 3.09
C LYS A 83 -1.28 9.84 3.63
N ALA A 84 -2.23 10.42 2.90
CA ALA A 84 -2.95 11.60 3.36
C ALA A 84 -3.71 11.30 4.68
N ALA A 85 -4.42 10.19 4.74
CA ALA A 85 -5.15 9.77 5.94
C ALA A 85 -4.21 9.54 7.14
N LEU A 86 -3.06 8.91 6.93
CA LEU A 86 -2.04 8.68 7.96
C LEU A 86 -1.37 9.99 8.45
N THR A 87 -1.20 10.97 7.56
CA THR A 87 -0.61 12.28 7.91
C THR A 87 -1.61 13.16 8.67
N SER A 88 -2.89 13.08 8.33
CA SER A 88 -3.94 13.79 9.08
C SER A 88 -4.18 13.23 10.48
N TYR A 89 -3.77 11.98 10.75
CA TYR A 89 -3.81 11.38 12.09
C TYR A 89 -2.74 11.97 13.04
N THR A 90 -1.68 12.55 12.49
CA THR A 90 -0.56 13.13 13.26
C THR A 90 -0.74 14.61 13.66
N THR A 91 -1.85 15.27 13.30
CA THR A 91 -2.12 16.71 13.61
C THR A 91 -3.29 16.84 14.58
#